data_AF-A0A9W9MIU5-F1
#
_entry.id   AF-A0A9W9MIU5-F1
#
_cell.length_a   1.000
_cell.length_b   1.000
_cell.length_c   1.000
_cell.angle_alpha   90.00
_cell.angle_beta   90.00
_cell.angle_gamma   90.00
#
_symmetry.space_group_name_H-M   'P 1'
#
loop_
_entity.id
_entity.type
_entity.pdbx_description
1 polymer ?
#
loop_
_entity_poly.entity_id
_entity_poly.type
_entity_poly.pdbx_seq_one_letter_code
_entity_poly.pdbx_strand_id
1 'polypeptide(L)'
;MSSLITSLKDLVASIFEVIFSTFKGAFDAVYGILLAFVNFLVGIASMALHTVKGTLEAAGGVGKFIASNILVIAVIAIGAYGYLDYQRRQGRSVKVGDKKLN
;
A
#
# COMPACT_ATOMS: atom_id res chain seq x y z
N MET A 1 26.63 -4.96 -66.79
CA MET A 1 25.25 -5.48 -66.65
C MET A 1 24.95 -6.03 -65.25
N SER A 2 25.93 -6.49 -64.47
CA SER A 2 25.72 -6.93 -63.08
C SER A 2 25.26 -5.81 -62.13
N SER A 3 25.74 -4.57 -62.27
CA SER A 3 25.36 -3.46 -61.36
C SER A 3 23.88 -3.11 -61.41
N LEU A 4 23.27 -3.05 -62.60
CA LEU A 4 21.84 -2.77 -62.77
C LEU A 4 20.95 -3.81 -62.09
N ILE A 5 21.32 -5.09 -62.19
CA ILE A 5 20.57 -6.20 -61.57
C ILE A 5 20.70 -6.15 -60.05
N THR A 6 21.89 -5.86 -59.53
CA THR A 6 22.12 -5.71 -58.08
C THR A 6 21.36 -4.51 -57.52
N SER A 7 21.43 -3.34 -58.16
CA SER A 7 20.71 -2.14 -57.72
C SER A 7 19.19 -2.31 -57.75
N LEU A 8 18.65 -3.05 -58.72
CA LEU A 8 17.23 -3.37 -58.76
C LEU A 8 16.82 -4.28 -57.60
N LYS A 9 17.66 -5.27 -57.27
CA LYS A 9 17.44 -6.19 -56.15
C LYS A 9 17.47 -5.45 -54.81
N ASP A 10 18.41 -4.51 -54.65
CA ASP A 10 18.53 -3.69 -53.44
C ASP A 10 17.35 -2.72 -53.30
N LEU A 11 16.87 -2.13 -54.41
CA LEU A 11 15.68 -1.29 -54.42
C LEU A 11 14.44 -2.07 -54.00
N VAL A 12 14.24 -3.28 -54.56
CA VAL A 12 13.12 -4.15 -54.19
C VAL A 12 13.23 -4.56 -52.72
N ALA A 13 14.42 -4.95 -52.25
CA ALA A 13 14.64 -5.30 -50.85
C ALA A 13 14.31 -4.14 -49.90
N SER A 14 14.76 -2.91 -50.23
CA SER A 14 14.45 -1.72 -49.44
C SER A 14 12.95 -1.45 -49.34
N ILE A 15 12.20 -1.62 -50.43
CA ILE A 15 10.74 -1.44 -50.43
C ILE A 15 10.08 -2.46 -49.49
N PHE A 16 10.46 -3.73 -49.60
CA PHE A 16 9.94 -4.78 -48.71
C PHE A 16 10.33 -4.53 -47.24
N GLU A 17 11.54 -4.04 -46.99
CA GLU A 17 12.03 -3.73 -45.65
C GLU A 17 11.24 -2.59 -45.01
N VAL A 18 10.94 -1.52 -45.75
CA VAL A 18 10.10 -0.41 -45.26
C VAL A 18 8.68 -0.89 -44.95
N ILE A 19 8.09 -1.70 -45.83
CA ILE A 19 6.75 -2.29 -45.61
C ILE A 19 6.78 -3.13 -44.33
N PHE A 20 7.74 -4.04 -44.20
CA PHE A 20 7.83 -4.95 -43.07
C PHE A 20 8.16 -4.21 -41.76
N SER A 21 9.02 -3.19 -41.81
CA SER A 21 9.31 -2.28 -40.70
C SER A 21 8.05 -1.56 -40.23
N THR A 22 7.21 -1.09 -41.16
CA THR A 22 5.96 -0.41 -40.84
C THR A 22 4.98 -1.36 -40.13
N PHE A 23 4.83 -2.59 -40.64
CA PHE A 23 4.00 -3.60 -39.99
C PHE A 23 4.53 -4.00 -38.61
N LYS A 24 5.85 -4.22 -38.47
CA LYS A 24 6.48 -4.49 -37.17
C LYS A 24 6.22 -3.36 -36.18
N GLY A 25 6.43 -2.11 -36.59
CA GLY A 25 6.15 -0.94 -35.76
C GLY A 25 4.69 -0.88 -35.31
N ALA A 26 3.75 -1.19 -36.20
CA ALA A 26 2.33 -1.26 -35.85
C ALA A 26 2.02 -2.40 -34.86
N PHE A 27 2.60 -3.59 -35.06
CA PHE A 27 2.45 -4.72 -34.14
C PHE A 27 3.06 -4.43 -32.77
N ASP A 28 4.26 -3.85 -32.73
CA ASP A 28 4.94 -3.46 -31.49
C ASP A 28 4.15 -2.39 -30.73
N ALA A 29 3.52 -1.44 -31.43
CA ALA A 29 2.64 -0.46 -30.81
C ALA A 29 1.42 -1.12 -30.15
N VAL A 30 0.73 -2.03 -30.86
CA VAL A 30 -0.43 -2.75 -30.32
C VAL A 30 -0.02 -3.64 -29.14
N TYR A 31 1.06 -4.39 -29.28
CA TYR A 31 1.60 -5.23 -28.22
C TYR A 31 1.99 -4.40 -26.99
N GLY A 32 2.64 -3.25 -27.21
CA GLY A 32 3.00 -2.31 -26.15
C GLY A 32 1.79 -1.78 -25.39
N ILE A 33 0.70 -1.44 -26.08
CA ILE A 33 -0.56 -0.99 -25.45
C ILE A 33 -1.19 -2.11 -24.61
N LEU A 34 -1.25 -3.34 -25.14
CA LEU A 34 -1.78 -4.49 -24.40
C LEU A 34 -0.95 -4.78 -23.16
N LEU A 35 0.38 -4.75 -23.27
CA LEU A 35 1.29 -4.98 -22.17
C LEU A 35 1.20 -3.88 -21.11
N ALA A 36 1.07 -2.61 -21.53
CA ALA A 36 0.80 -1.50 -20.63
C ALA A 36 -0.53 -1.66 -19.88
N PHE A 37 -1.58 -2.11 -20.57
CA PHE A 37 -2.89 -2.36 -19.96
C PHE A 37 -2.83 -3.48 -18.91
N VAL A 38 -2.16 -4.60 -19.21
CA VAL A 38 -1.95 -5.69 -18.26
C VAL A 38 -1.15 -5.20 -17.04
N ASN A 39 -0.04 -4.47 -17.27
CA ASN A 39 0.77 -3.92 -16.19
C ASN A 39 0.00 -2.92 -15.33
N PHE A 40 -0.90 -2.14 -15.93
CA PHE A 40 -1.79 -1.25 -15.20
C PHE A 40 -2.72 -2.01 -14.26
N LEU A 41 -3.37 -3.07 -14.74
CA LEU A 41 -4.23 -3.92 -13.91
C LEU A 41 -3.47 -4.62 -12.79
N VAL A 42 -2.28 -5.17 -13.10
CA VAL A 42 -1.38 -5.76 -12.09
C VAL A 42 -0.94 -4.71 -11.07
N GLY A 43 -0.66 -3.48 -11.50
CA GLY A 43 -0.30 -2.36 -10.63
C GLY A 43 -1.42 -2.03 -9.63
N ILE A 44 -2.67 -1.94 -10.10
CA ILE A 44 -3.83 -1.70 -9.23
C ILE A 44 -3.99 -2.84 -8.22
N ALA A 45 -3.97 -4.09 -8.68
CA ALA A 45 -4.11 -5.25 -7.82
C ALA A 45 -2.99 -5.32 -6.76
N SER A 46 -1.75 -5.06 -7.17
CA SER A 46 -0.60 -5.01 -6.29
C SER A 46 -0.74 -3.92 -5.24
N MET A 47 -1.15 -2.71 -5.63
CA MET A 47 -1.38 -1.60 -4.71
C MET A 47 -2.47 -1.93 -3.67
N ALA A 48 -3.58 -2.54 -4.10
CA ALA A 48 -4.63 -2.99 -3.20
C ALA A 48 -4.11 -4.03 -2.21
N LEU A 49 -3.38 -5.04 -2.69
CA LEU A 49 -2.78 -6.07 -1.83
C LEU A 49 -1.78 -5.48 -0.83
N HIS A 50 -0.91 -4.56 -1.26
CA HIS A 50 0.03 -3.88 -0.37
C HIS A 50 -0.68 -3.02 0.67
N THR A 51 -1.77 -2.34 0.30
CA THR A 51 -2.55 -1.53 1.24
C THR A 51 -3.21 -2.39 2.31
N VAL A 52 -3.82 -3.51 1.90
CA VAL A 52 -4.43 -4.48 2.83
C VAL A 52 -3.36 -5.09 3.75
N LYS A 53 -2.25 -5.58 3.19
CA LYS A 53 -1.13 -6.13 3.97
C LYS A 53 -0.57 -5.10 4.95
N GLY A 54 -0.28 -3.88 4.49
CA GLY A 54 0.23 -2.82 5.35
C GLY A 54 -0.73 -2.46 6.49
N THR A 55 -2.05 -2.48 6.22
CA THR A 55 -3.07 -2.25 7.26
C THR A 55 -3.13 -3.40 8.27
N LEU A 56 -3.07 -4.65 7.81
CA LEU A 56 -3.03 -5.82 8.68
C LEU A 56 -1.74 -5.86 9.51
N GLU A 57 -0.60 -5.52 8.91
CA GLU A 57 0.69 -5.43 9.59
C GLU A 57 0.69 -4.32 10.63
N ALA A 58 0.08 -3.17 10.35
CA ALA A 58 -0.10 -2.11 11.34
C ALA A 58 -0.98 -2.57 12.51
N ALA A 59 -2.11 -3.22 12.24
CA ALA A 59 -2.99 -3.77 13.27
C ALA A 59 -2.29 -4.87 14.10
N GLY A 60 -1.56 -5.77 13.43
CA GLY A 60 -0.73 -6.79 14.07
C GLY A 60 0.41 -6.18 14.89
N GLY A 61 0.99 -5.07 14.43
CA GLY A 61 2.00 -4.29 15.12
C GLY A 61 1.48 -3.70 16.44
N VAL A 62 0.25 -3.16 16.46
CA VAL A 62 -0.41 -2.70 17.69
C VAL A 62 -0.66 -3.87 18.64
N GLY A 63 -1.17 -4.99 18.14
CA GLY A 63 -1.37 -6.20 18.95
C GLY A 63 -0.06 -6.69 19.57
N LYS A 64 1.01 -6.73 18.78
CA LYS A 64 2.35 -7.12 19.24
C LYS A 64 2.93 -6.13 20.25
N PHE A 65 2.70 -4.83 20.06
CA PHE A 65 3.09 -3.81 21.02
C PHE A 65 2.41 -4.01 22.37
N ILE A 66 1.08 -4.24 22.38
CA ILE A 66 0.33 -4.51 23.60
C ILE A 66 0.81 -5.79 24.26
N ALA A 67 0.96 -6.87 23.48
CA ALA A 67 1.43 -8.15 24.00
C ALA A 67 2.84 -8.04 24.61
N SER A 68 3.76 -7.32 23.95
CA SER A 68 5.13 -7.15 24.42
C SER A 68 5.26 -6.22 25.62
N ASN A 69 4.30 -5.31 25.83
CA ASN A 69 4.36 -4.29 26.89
C ASN A 69 3.25 -4.47 27.93
N ILE A 70 2.65 -5.66 28.01
CA ILE A 70 1.45 -5.90 28.81
C ILE A 70 1.66 -5.55 30.29
N LEU A 71 2.85 -5.80 30.84
CA LEU A 71 3.19 -5.46 32.23
C LEU A 71 3.18 -3.94 32.47
N VAL A 72 3.84 -3.18 31.58
CA VAL A 72 3.90 -1.72 31.68
C VAL A 72 2.50 -1.12 31.51
N ILE A 73 1.74 -1.60 30.52
CA ILE A 73 0.36 -1.17 30.27
C ILE A 73 -0.52 -1.48 31.49
N ALA A 74 -0.38 -2.65 32.11
CA ALA A 74 -1.14 -3.02 33.29
C ALA A 74 -0.85 -2.10 34.49
N VAL A 75 0.42 -1.76 34.72
CA VAL A 75 0.80 -0.82 35.80
C VAL A 75 0.20 0.56 35.55
N ILE A 76 0.30 1.07 34.31
CA ILE A 76 -0.31 2.35 33.94
C ILE A 76 -1.83 2.32 34.14
N ALA A 77 -2.50 1.23 33.71
CA ALA A 77 -3.95 1.08 33.85
C ALA A 77 -4.40 1.05 35.32
N ILE A 78 -3.68 0.31 36.17
CA ILE A 78 -3.95 0.28 37.62
C ILE A 78 -3.74 1.66 38.24
N GLY A 79 -2.65 2.34 37.89
CA GLY A 79 -2.36 3.69 38.37
C GLY A 79 -3.42 4.70 37.95
N ALA A 80 -3.82 4.69 36.68
CA ALA A 80 -4.87 5.56 36.15
C ALA A 80 -6.23 5.30 36.81
N TYR A 81 -6.61 4.03 37.00
CA TYR A 81 -7.84 3.67 37.68
C TYR A 81 -7.82 4.11 39.15
N GLY A 82 -6.72 3.86 39.86
CA GLY A 82 -6.54 4.29 41.24
C GLY A 82 -6.63 5.80 41.39
N TYR A 83 -6.03 6.56 40.46
CA TYR A 83 -6.13 8.02 40.43
C TYR A 83 -7.57 8.51 40.19
N LEU A 84 -8.28 7.92 39.23
CA LEU A 84 -9.68 8.27 38.95
C LEU A 84 -10.60 7.93 40.13
N ASP A 85 -10.39 6.80 40.80
CA ASP A 85 -11.14 6.43 42.01
C ASP A 85 -10.83 7.40 43.15
N TYR A 86 -9.57 7.78 43.33
CA TYR A 86 -9.18 8.79 44.31
C TYR A 86 -9.82 10.16 44.04
N GLN A 87 -9.85 10.62 42.79
CA GLN A 87 -10.48 11.87 42.40
C GLN A 87 -11.99 11.85 42.64
N ARG A 88 -12.67 10.72 42.35
CA ARG A 88 -14.11 10.55 42.65
C ARG A 88 -14.42 10.63 44.14
N ARG A 89 -13.49 10.18 44.99
CA ARG A 89 -13.64 10.26 46.45
C ARG A 89 -13.43 11.68 46.99
N GLN A 90 -12.60 12.50 46.36
CA GLN A 90 -12.45 13.92 46.73
C GLN A 90 -13.72 14.75 46.49
N GLY A 91 -14.61 14.33 45.57
CA GLY A 91 -15.90 14.96 45.34
C GLY A 91 -17.03 14.53 46.30
N ARG A 92 -16.79 13.58 47.21
CA ARG A 92 -17.79 13.16 48.22
C ARG A 92 -17.51 13.87 49.54
N SER A 93 -18.47 14.66 50.00
CA SER A 93 -18.46 15.24 51.36
C SER A 93 -18.22 14.13 52.39
N VAL A 94 -17.13 14.21 53.16
CA VAL A 94 -16.84 13.26 54.23
C VAL A 94 -17.94 13.40 55.28
N LYS A 95 -18.82 12.38 55.40
CA LYS A 95 -19.76 12.31 56.51
C LYS A 95 -19.03 11.74 57.72
N VAL A 96 -18.58 12.62 58.60
CA VAL A 96 -18.16 12.25 59.95
C VAL A 96 -19.38 12.40 60.84
N GLY A 97 -19.95 11.28 61.32
CA GLY A 97 -21.06 11.22 62.30
C GLY A 97 -22.27 12.12 62.01
N ASP A 98 -23.29 11.61 61.30
CA ASP A 98 -24.63 12.20 61.05
C ASP A 98 -24.75 13.70 60.70
N LYS A 99 -23.65 14.44 60.50
CA LYS A 99 -23.68 15.85 60.19
C LYS A 99 -22.90 16.12 58.91
N LYS A 100 -23.63 16.60 57.90
CA LYS A 100 -23.04 17.24 56.73
C LYS A 100 -22.35 18.51 57.22
N LEU A 101 -21.03 18.57 57.09
CA LEU A 101 -20.29 19.82 57.12
C LEU A 101 -20.45 20.45 55.72
N ASN A 102 -21.04 21.65 55.72
CA ASN A 102 -21.28 22.48 54.55
C ASN A 102 -20.00 23.25 54.20
#